data_AF-A0A8T1MP08-F1
#
_entry.id   AF-A0A8T1MP08-F1
#
_cell.length_a   1.000
_cell.length_b   1.000
_cell.length_c   1.000
_cell.angle_alpha   90.00
_cell.angle_beta   90.00
_cell.angle_gamma   90.00
#
_symmetry.space_group_name_H-M   'P 1'
#
loop_
_entity.id
_entity.type
_entity.pdbx_description
1 polymer ?
#
loop_
_entity_poly.entity_id
_entity_poly.type
_entity_poly.pdbx_seq_one_letter_code
_entity_poly.pdbx_strand_id
1 'polypeptide(L)'
;MANCTEECLSSELTSLRLVEQPNESVSNSILHIDHENNIQFRQYRSEEDLQRIMPLISKDLSEPYSIYTYRYFIYNWPKLCILAFHDEECVGTVVCKLECYTNNVLRGYIAMLAVKDGFRRKGIGSRLVQLAIDLMIADRCDEVTLETEITNKSAIALYERLGFCRDKRLLRYYLNGVDAFRLKLWLTSGASRSPG
;
A
#
# COMPACT_ATOMS: atom_id res chain seq x y z
N MET A 1 -33.38 -9.84 -40.05
CA MET A 1 -33.77 -10.75 -38.97
C MET A 1 -33.04 -12.08 -39.18
N ALA A 2 -31.96 -12.31 -38.42
CA ALA A 2 -31.47 -13.63 -37.99
C ALA A 2 -30.14 -13.44 -37.23
N ASN A 3 -30.22 -13.70 -35.93
CA ASN A 3 -29.24 -14.02 -34.89
C ASN A 3 -27.73 -13.76 -35.09
N CYS A 4 -27.28 -12.80 -34.28
CA CYS A 4 -25.92 -12.49 -33.89
C CYS A 4 -25.69 -13.07 -32.47
N THR A 5 -25.22 -14.32 -32.33
CA THR A 5 -24.82 -14.85 -31.00
C THR A 5 -23.78 -15.99 -30.97
N GLU A 6 -23.20 -16.48 -32.08
CA GLU A 6 -22.28 -17.64 -32.00
C GLU A 6 -20.84 -17.42 -32.47
N GLU A 7 -20.49 -16.27 -33.07
CA GLU A 7 -19.11 -16.00 -33.49
C GLU A 7 -18.26 -15.24 -32.45
N CYS A 8 -18.82 -14.88 -31.29
CA CYS A 8 -18.10 -14.13 -30.26
C CYS A 8 -17.50 -14.99 -29.12
N LEU A 9 -17.69 -16.32 -29.15
CA LEU A 9 -17.30 -17.22 -28.06
C LEU A 9 -16.06 -18.07 -28.35
N SER A 10 -15.46 -17.96 -29.55
CA SER A 10 -14.26 -18.74 -29.92
C SER A 10 -12.94 -17.96 -29.85
N SER A 11 -12.98 -16.63 -29.59
CA SER A 11 -11.78 -15.78 -29.51
C SER A 11 -11.26 -15.55 -28.08
N GLU A 12 -12.02 -15.92 -27.04
CA GLU A 12 -11.64 -15.67 -25.64
C GLU A 12 -10.91 -16.84 -24.94
N LEU A 13 -10.72 -17.99 -25.60
CA LEU A 13 -10.13 -19.18 -24.96
C LEU A 13 -8.66 -19.46 -25.33
N THR A 14 -7.97 -18.57 -26.05
CA THR A 14 -6.55 -18.76 -26.43
C THR A 14 -5.55 -17.87 -25.66
N SER A 15 -6.00 -17.18 -24.60
CA SER A 15 -5.12 -16.31 -23.78
C SER A 15 -4.92 -16.81 -22.34
N LEU A 16 -5.18 -18.09 -22.06
CA LEU A 16 -4.62 -18.79 -20.90
C LEU A 16 -3.14 -19.13 -21.17
N ARG A 17 -2.32 -18.10 -21.38
CA ARG A 17 -0.88 -18.23 -21.15
C ARG A 17 -0.69 -18.16 -19.65
N LEU A 18 -0.29 -19.29 -19.09
CA LEU A 18 0.33 -19.38 -17.76
C LEU A 18 1.29 -18.20 -17.64
N VAL A 19 1.02 -17.31 -16.69
CA VAL A 19 1.92 -16.22 -16.33
C VAL A 19 3.23 -16.89 -15.94
N GLU A 20 4.24 -16.73 -16.79
CA GLU A 20 5.60 -17.18 -16.51
C GLU A 20 6.04 -16.55 -15.19
N GLN A 21 6.63 -17.40 -14.34
CA GLN A 21 7.20 -17.04 -13.05
C GLN A 21 8.13 -15.83 -13.19
N PRO A 22 8.11 -14.86 -12.25
CA PRO A 22 8.93 -13.66 -12.37
C PRO A 22 10.40 -14.03 -12.18
N ASN A 23 11.12 -14.14 -13.29
CA ASN A 23 12.57 -14.21 -13.32
C ASN A 23 13.10 -12.81 -13.66
N GLU A 24 12.92 -11.88 -12.73
CA GLU A 24 13.67 -10.63 -12.68
C GLU A 24 14.24 -10.51 -11.28
N SER A 25 15.57 -10.42 -11.19
CA SER A 25 16.32 -10.18 -9.97
C SER A 25 15.77 -8.95 -9.25
N VAL A 26 14.90 -9.16 -8.25
CA VAL A 26 14.44 -8.10 -7.36
C VAL A 26 15.68 -7.56 -6.69
N SER A 27 16.08 -6.34 -7.09
CA SER A 27 17.19 -5.63 -6.48
C SER A 27 17.00 -5.64 -4.97
N ASN A 28 17.89 -6.33 -4.26
CA ASN A 28 17.93 -6.43 -2.80
C ASN A 28 18.26 -5.09 -2.11
N SER A 29 18.12 -3.97 -2.81
CA SER A 29 18.52 -2.64 -2.35
C SER A 29 17.74 -2.23 -1.11
N ILE A 30 18.48 -2.04 -0.02
CA ILE A 30 18.03 -1.32 1.16
C ILE A 30 17.56 0.07 0.70
N LEU A 31 16.34 0.45 1.05
CA LEU A 31 15.78 1.76 0.74
C LEU A 31 16.32 2.83 1.70
N HIS A 32 16.52 2.47 2.97
CA HIS A 32 16.99 3.38 4.00
C HIS A 32 17.57 2.62 5.19
N ILE A 33 18.52 3.23 5.90
CA ILE A 33 19.04 2.75 7.17
C ILE A 33 18.90 3.89 8.19
N ASP A 34 18.19 3.62 9.28
CA ASP A 34 18.18 4.45 10.47
C ASP A 34 19.24 3.90 11.44
N HIS A 35 20.40 4.55 11.46
CA HIS A 35 21.53 4.17 12.32
C HIS A 35 21.28 4.42 13.81
N GLU A 36 20.38 5.34 14.18
CA GLU A 36 20.08 5.65 15.57
C GLU A 36 19.28 4.52 16.22
N ASN A 37 18.31 3.98 15.48
CA ASN A 37 17.44 2.90 15.97
C ASN A 37 17.84 1.51 15.46
N ASN A 38 18.94 1.40 14.70
CA ASN A 38 19.38 0.19 14.01
C ASN A 38 18.25 -0.46 13.17
N ILE A 39 17.57 0.35 12.36
CA ILE A 39 16.46 -0.10 11.51
C ILE A 39 16.84 -0.06 10.03
N GLN A 40 16.66 -1.17 9.34
CA GLN A 40 16.84 -1.27 7.90
C GLN A 40 15.48 -1.37 7.20
N PHE A 41 15.28 -0.56 6.16
CA PHE A 41 14.05 -0.54 5.38
C PHE A 41 14.31 -1.15 4.01
N ARG A 42 13.49 -2.09 3.58
CA ARG A 42 13.61 -2.74 2.26
C ARG A 42 12.26 -3.14 1.70
N GLN A 43 12.22 -3.32 0.38
CA GLN A 43 11.02 -3.81 -0.31
C GLN A 43 10.77 -5.30 0.02
N TYR A 44 9.52 -5.72 -0.14
CA TYR A 44 9.09 -7.11 -0.09
C TYR A 44 9.85 -7.95 -1.13
N ARG A 45 10.26 -9.17 -0.75
CA ARG A 45 11.07 -10.05 -1.61
C ARG A 45 10.38 -11.36 -1.94
N SER A 46 9.77 -12.03 -0.97
CA SER A 46 9.26 -13.39 -1.13
C SER A 46 8.18 -13.73 -0.10
N GLU A 47 7.52 -14.88 -0.26
CA GLU A 47 6.52 -15.38 0.71
C GLU A 47 7.08 -15.52 2.14
N GLU A 48 8.40 -15.58 2.32
CA GLU A 48 9.02 -15.55 3.65
C GLU A 48 8.79 -14.22 4.38
N ASP A 49 8.72 -13.11 3.63
CA ASP A 49 8.32 -11.81 4.18
C ASP A 49 6.83 -11.79 4.51
N LEU A 50 6.00 -12.48 3.72
CA LEU A 50 4.57 -12.57 3.98
C LEU A 50 4.31 -13.21 5.35
N GLN A 51 5.02 -14.29 5.66
CA GLN A 51 4.97 -14.96 6.97
C GLN A 51 5.38 -14.04 8.13
N ARG A 52 6.25 -13.04 7.88
CA ARG A 52 6.68 -12.05 8.88
C ARG A 52 5.66 -10.92 9.08
N ILE A 53 5.04 -10.43 8.01
CA ILE A 53 4.13 -9.27 8.10
C ILE A 53 2.72 -9.65 8.58
N MET A 54 2.25 -10.87 8.27
CA MET A 54 0.92 -11.33 8.69
C MET A 54 0.66 -11.25 10.20
N PRO A 55 1.53 -11.78 11.09
CA PRO A 55 1.31 -11.69 12.54
C PRO A 55 1.42 -10.25 13.05
N LEU A 56 2.22 -9.41 12.39
CA LEU A 56 2.35 -8.00 12.75
C LEU A 56 1.06 -7.22 12.46
N ILE A 57 0.48 -7.44 11.27
CA ILE A 57 -0.73 -6.75 10.82
C ILE A 57 -1.96 -7.25 11.58
N SER A 58 -2.12 -8.57 11.77
CA SER A 58 -3.28 -9.14 12.47
C SER A 58 -3.35 -8.76 13.95
N LYS A 59 -2.21 -8.44 14.57
CA LYS A 59 -2.14 -7.93 15.94
C LYS A 59 -2.58 -6.47 16.05
N ASP A 60 -2.24 -5.66 15.05
CA ASP A 60 -2.31 -4.19 15.14
C ASP A 60 -3.55 -3.60 14.46
N LEU A 61 -4.14 -4.29 13.48
CA LEU A 61 -5.31 -3.81 12.75
C LEU A 61 -6.58 -4.56 13.20
N SER A 62 -7.69 -3.82 13.23
CA SER A 62 -9.00 -4.33 13.66
C SER A 62 -9.67 -5.25 12.63
N GLU A 63 -9.25 -5.18 11.36
CA GLU A 63 -9.86 -5.91 10.25
C GLU A 63 -9.15 -7.26 9.98
N PRO A 64 -9.89 -8.38 9.93
CA PRO A 64 -9.33 -9.69 9.63
C PRO A 64 -9.07 -9.83 8.12
N TYR A 65 -7.85 -9.58 7.68
CA TYR A 65 -7.45 -9.79 6.29
C TYR A 65 -7.24 -11.27 5.97
N SER A 66 -7.85 -11.75 4.89
CA SER A 66 -7.57 -13.08 4.34
C SER A 66 -6.19 -13.12 3.68
N ILE A 67 -5.58 -14.31 3.60
CA ILE A 67 -4.32 -14.52 2.87
C ILE A 67 -4.37 -14.01 1.42
N TYR A 68 -5.54 -14.12 0.77
CA TYR A 68 -5.78 -13.62 -0.58
C TYR A 68 -5.63 -12.11 -0.68
N THR A 69 -6.04 -11.38 0.36
CA THR A 69 -5.90 -9.92 0.39
C THR A 69 -4.44 -9.51 0.40
N TYR A 70 -3.62 -10.14 1.26
CA TYR A 70 -2.19 -9.88 1.26
C TYR A 70 -1.58 -10.18 -0.11
N ARG A 71 -1.81 -11.39 -0.64
CA ARG A 71 -1.30 -11.85 -1.94
C ARG A 71 -1.68 -10.93 -3.09
N TYR A 72 -2.89 -10.40 -3.09
CA TYR A 72 -3.32 -9.41 -4.07
C TYR A 72 -2.39 -8.19 -4.09
N PHE A 73 -2.03 -7.62 -2.94
CA PHE A 73 -1.13 -6.47 -2.91
C PHE A 73 0.31 -6.84 -3.29
N ILE A 74 0.88 -7.88 -2.69
CA ILE A 74 2.30 -8.22 -2.89
C ILE A 74 2.60 -8.75 -4.30
N TYR A 75 1.64 -9.38 -4.99
CA TYR A 75 1.87 -9.85 -6.37
C TYR A 75 1.73 -8.73 -7.39
N ASN A 76 0.81 -7.78 -7.17
CA ASN A 76 0.58 -6.69 -8.11
C ASN A 76 1.50 -5.48 -7.85
N TRP A 77 1.86 -5.20 -6.60
CA TRP A 77 2.70 -4.07 -6.19
C TRP A 77 3.78 -4.44 -5.16
N PRO A 78 4.65 -5.44 -5.42
CA PRO A 78 5.69 -5.85 -4.48
C PRO A 78 6.62 -4.68 -4.11
N LYS A 79 6.91 -3.79 -5.08
CA LYS A 79 7.76 -2.61 -4.89
C LYS A 79 7.18 -1.61 -3.90
N LEU A 80 5.85 -1.54 -3.75
CA LEU A 80 5.18 -0.62 -2.83
C LEU A 80 4.89 -1.26 -1.46
N CYS A 81 5.35 -2.50 -1.25
CA CYS A 81 5.30 -3.18 0.04
C CYS A 81 6.69 -3.06 0.68
N ILE A 82 6.80 -2.36 1.80
CA ILE A 82 8.08 -2.06 2.45
C ILE A 82 8.06 -2.60 3.87
N LEU A 83 9.14 -3.26 4.25
CA LEU A 83 9.36 -3.82 5.57
C LEU A 83 10.49 -3.08 6.28
N ALA A 84 10.37 -2.94 7.60
CA ALA A 84 11.38 -2.41 8.50
C ALA A 84 11.91 -3.54 9.38
N PHE A 85 13.23 -3.69 9.44
CA PHE A 85 13.93 -4.73 10.16
C PHE A 85 14.82 -4.13 11.24
N HIS A 86 14.75 -4.71 12.45
CA HIS A 86 15.76 -4.54 13.48
C HIS A 86 16.53 -5.86 13.56
N ASP A 87 17.77 -5.86 13.10
CA ASP A 87 18.53 -7.09 12.82
C ASP A 87 17.74 -8.02 11.87
N GLU A 88 17.40 -9.24 12.30
CA GLU A 88 16.62 -10.21 11.52
C GLU A 88 15.11 -10.15 11.78
N GLU A 89 14.67 -9.33 12.75
CA GLU A 89 13.28 -9.23 13.13
C GLU A 89 12.55 -8.16 12.30
N CYS A 90 11.44 -8.55 11.66
CA CYS A 90 10.52 -7.59 11.03
C CYS A 90 9.72 -6.85 12.11
N VAL A 91 9.98 -5.56 12.26
CA VAL A 91 9.38 -4.71 13.30
C VAL A 91 8.36 -3.71 12.76
N GLY A 92 8.26 -3.57 11.44
CA GLY A 92 7.32 -2.66 10.79
C GLY A 92 7.05 -3.04 9.35
N THR A 93 5.89 -2.67 8.84
CA THR A 93 5.53 -2.86 7.44
C THR A 93 4.53 -1.83 6.96
N VAL A 94 4.60 -1.47 5.68
CA VAL A 94 3.54 -0.77 4.96
C VAL A 94 3.24 -1.53 3.67
N VAL A 95 1.95 -1.70 3.38
CA VAL A 95 1.45 -2.38 2.18
C VAL A 95 0.60 -1.39 1.41
N CYS A 96 0.93 -1.20 0.14
CA CYS A 96 0.34 -0.18 -0.71
C CYS A 96 0.02 -0.71 -2.11
N LYS A 97 -0.80 0.04 -2.83
CA LYS A 97 -1.01 -0.12 -4.28
C LYS A 97 -0.99 1.23 -4.99
N LEU A 98 -0.86 1.17 -6.31
CA LEU A 98 -0.94 2.32 -7.21
C LEU A 98 -1.76 1.95 -8.44
N GLU A 99 -2.87 2.66 -8.67
CA GLU A 99 -3.80 2.33 -9.75
C GLU A 99 -4.40 3.58 -10.41
N CYS A 100 -4.75 3.47 -11.69
CA CYS A 100 -5.50 4.51 -12.37
C CYS A 100 -6.92 4.58 -11.80
N TYR A 101 -7.29 5.76 -11.30
CA TYR A 101 -8.62 6.09 -10.82
C TYR A 101 -9.38 6.91 -11.87
N THR A 102 -10.63 7.30 -11.56
CA THR A 102 -11.47 8.13 -12.42
C THR A 102 -10.73 9.37 -12.92
N ASN A 103 -11.01 9.76 -14.17
CA ASN A 103 -10.39 10.90 -14.86
C ASN A 103 -8.87 10.78 -15.04
N ASN A 104 -8.34 9.55 -15.17
CA ASN A 104 -6.92 9.26 -15.36
C ASN A 104 -6.01 9.80 -14.24
N VAL A 105 -6.56 9.95 -13.03
CA VAL A 105 -5.77 10.29 -11.84
C VAL A 105 -5.05 9.03 -11.36
N LEU A 106 -3.73 9.04 -11.29
CA LEU A 106 -2.98 7.92 -10.76
C LEU A 106 -2.94 8.00 -9.23
N ARG A 107 -3.65 7.08 -8.55
CA ARG A 107 -3.87 7.16 -7.11
C ARG A 107 -3.12 6.07 -6.36
N GLY A 108 -2.31 6.50 -5.39
CA GLY A 108 -1.72 5.66 -4.37
C GLY A 108 -2.73 5.32 -3.27
N TYR A 109 -2.65 4.11 -2.74
CA TYR A 109 -3.46 3.68 -1.62
C TYR A 109 -2.62 2.96 -0.58
N ILE A 110 -2.67 3.44 0.67
CA ILE A 110 -2.03 2.79 1.81
C ILE A 110 -3.07 1.88 2.45
N ALA A 111 -2.93 0.58 2.23
CA ALA A 111 -3.89 -0.41 2.70
C ALA A 111 -3.62 -0.83 4.15
N MET A 112 -2.36 -1.05 4.50
CA MET A 112 -1.97 -1.55 5.81
C MET A 112 -0.69 -0.86 6.26
N LEU A 113 -0.65 -0.46 7.52
CA LEU A 113 0.54 0.04 8.21
C LEU A 113 0.56 -0.55 9.61
N ALA A 114 1.64 -1.24 9.97
CA ALA A 114 1.81 -1.81 11.30
C ALA A 114 3.26 -1.63 11.78
N VAL A 115 3.43 -1.38 13.08
CA VAL A 115 4.74 -1.24 13.73
C VAL A 115 4.65 -1.88 15.10
N LYS A 116 5.54 -2.83 15.38
CA LYS A 116 5.59 -3.61 16.62
C LYS A 116 5.65 -2.69 17.83
N ASP A 117 4.89 -2.98 18.88
CA ASP A 117 4.67 -2.11 20.05
C ASP A 117 5.96 -1.46 20.63
N GLY A 118 7.00 -2.27 20.88
CA GLY A 118 8.28 -1.78 21.44
C GLY A 118 9.13 -0.93 20.49
N PHE A 119 8.74 -0.86 19.22
CA PHE A 119 9.39 -0.08 18.16
C PHE A 119 8.56 1.14 17.74
N ARG A 120 7.38 1.34 18.33
CA ARG A 120 6.56 2.53 18.09
C ARG A 120 7.23 3.78 18.66
N ARG A 121 6.78 4.95 18.18
CA ARG A 121 7.26 6.28 18.58
C ARG A 121 8.75 6.58 18.29
N LYS A 122 9.42 5.71 17.52
CA LYS A 122 10.78 5.89 17.00
C LYS A 122 10.84 6.37 15.54
N GLY A 123 9.77 6.98 15.02
CA GLY A 123 9.71 7.46 13.64
C GLY A 123 9.55 6.40 12.54
N ILE A 124 9.62 5.10 12.85
CA ILE A 124 9.55 3.98 11.88
C ILE A 124 8.29 4.05 11.00
N GLY A 125 7.11 4.25 11.59
CA GLY A 125 5.86 4.34 10.82
C GLY A 125 5.85 5.52 9.85
N SER A 126 6.34 6.69 10.28
CA SER A 126 6.49 7.86 9.41
C SER A 126 7.47 7.59 8.27
N ARG A 127 8.59 6.91 8.55
CA ARG A 127 9.59 6.56 7.53
C ARG A 127 9.03 5.57 6.51
N LEU A 128 8.31 4.53 6.94
CA LEU A 128 7.65 3.57 6.04
C LEU A 128 6.71 4.28 5.06
N VAL A 129 5.83 5.13 5.59
CA VAL A 129 4.86 5.87 4.77
C VAL A 129 5.57 6.83 3.82
N GLN A 130 6.59 7.55 4.29
CA GLN A 130 7.37 8.46 3.43
C GLN A 130 8.03 7.71 2.27
N LEU A 131 8.71 6.58 2.54
CA LEU A 131 9.34 5.78 1.49
C LEU A 131 8.32 5.26 0.48
N ALA A 132 7.13 4.84 0.94
CA ALA A 132 6.07 4.41 0.04
C ALA A 132 5.56 5.56 -0.85
N ILE A 133 5.38 6.75 -0.28
CA ILE A 133 5.00 7.96 -1.03
C ILE A 133 6.08 8.33 -2.04
N ASP A 134 7.36 8.29 -1.67
CA ASP A 134 8.46 8.62 -2.57
C ASP A 134 8.50 7.67 -3.78
N LEU A 135 8.27 6.36 -3.55
CA LEU A 135 8.14 5.38 -4.63
C LEU A 135 6.91 5.64 -5.52
N MET A 136 5.76 6.00 -4.93
CA MET A 136 4.57 6.36 -5.69
C MET A 136 4.79 7.64 -6.52
N ILE A 137 5.47 8.65 -5.98
CA ILE A 137 5.83 9.89 -6.69
C ILE A 137 6.74 9.56 -7.88
N ALA A 138 7.72 8.66 -7.70
CA ALA A 138 8.60 8.22 -8.79
C ALA A 138 7.80 7.58 -9.94
N ASP A 139 6.70 6.90 -9.61
CA ASP A 139 5.74 6.34 -10.57
C ASP A 139 4.61 7.32 -10.99
N ARG A 140 4.80 8.63 -10.76
CA ARG A 140 3.90 9.74 -11.17
C ARG A 140 2.53 9.73 -10.50
N CYS A 141 2.45 9.24 -9.26
CA CYS A 141 1.24 9.33 -8.45
C CYS A 141 0.78 10.77 -8.25
N ASP A 142 -0.51 11.03 -8.46
CA ASP A 142 -1.14 12.35 -8.33
C ASP A 142 -1.64 12.62 -6.90
N GLU A 143 -2.13 11.57 -6.23
CA GLU A 143 -2.65 11.65 -4.87
C GLU A 143 -2.55 10.30 -4.14
N VAL A 144 -2.41 10.35 -2.81
CA VAL A 144 -2.37 9.16 -1.95
C VAL A 144 -3.54 9.20 -0.99
N THR A 145 -4.21 8.06 -0.80
CA THR A 145 -5.38 7.94 0.09
C THR A 145 -5.25 6.76 1.04
N LEU A 146 -5.97 6.86 2.16
CA LEU A 146 -6.13 5.77 3.14
C LEU A 146 -7.37 6.00 3.99
N GLU A 147 -7.79 4.96 4.71
CA GLU A 147 -8.79 5.04 5.76
C GLU A 147 -8.20 4.70 7.12
N THR A 148 -8.65 5.40 8.16
CA THR A 148 -8.30 5.10 9.55
C THR A 148 -9.51 5.30 10.46
N GLU A 149 -9.64 4.47 11.51
CA GLU A 149 -10.68 4.65 12.52
C GLU A 149 -10.61 6.06 13.11
N ILE A 150 -11.77 6.71 13.31
CA ILE A 150 -11.83 8.05 13.89
C ILE A 150 -11.24 8.11 15.32
N THR A 151 -11.19 6.97 16.00
CA THR A 151 -10.65 6.77 17.35
C THR A 151 -9.12 6.61 17.35
N ASN A 152 -8.51 6.29 16.21
CA ASN A 152 -7.06 6.06 16.09
C ASN A 152 -6.28 7.37 16.01
N LYS A 153 -6.26 8.10 17.14
CA LYS A 153 -5.57 9.40 17.28
C LYS A 153 -4.09 9.33 16.90
N SER A 154 -3.44 8.20 17.13
CA SER A 154 -2.02 8.00 16.80
C SER A 154 -1.79 7.96 15.28
N ALA A 155 -2.60 7.20 14.55
CA ALA A 155 -2.51 7.13 13.09
C ALA A 155 -2.89 8.48 12.45
N ILE A 156 -3.98 9.11 12.91
CA ILE A 156 -4.41 10.42 12.43
C ILE A 156 -3.27 11.45 12.57
N ALA A 157 -2.67 11.55 13.76
CA ALA A 157 -1.56 12.48 14.00
C ALA A 157 -0.30 12.14 13.18
N LEU A 158 -0.05 10.86 12.89
CA LEU A 158 1.04 10.44 12.00
C LEU A 158 0.81 10.96 10.58
N TYR A 159 -0.37 10.71 10.01
CA TYR A 159 -0.68 11.07 8.64
C TYR A 159 -0.82 12.59 8.46
N GLU A 160 -1.44 13.29 9.40
CA GLU A 160 -1.52 14.76 9.37
C GLU A 160 -0.12 15.42 9.36
N ARG A 161 0.84 14.88 10.12
CA ARG A 161 2.24 15.35 10.07
C ARG A 161 2.93 15.11 8.72
N LEU A 162 2.47 14.11 7.96
CA LEU A 162 2.96 13.81 6.60
C LEU A 162 2.17 14.59 5.53
N GLY A 163 1.32 15.55 5.91
CA GLY A 163 0.58 16.41 4.99
C GLY A 163 -0.76 15.85 4.53
N PHE A 164 -1.20 14.70 5.05
CA PHE A 164 -2.54 14.21 4.75
C PHE A 164 -3.61 15.09 5.40
N CYS A 165 -4.67 15.36 4.65
CA CYS A 165 -5.84 16.07 5.14
C CYS A 165 -7.04 15.11 5.23
N ARG A 166 -7.99 15.41 6.11
CA ARG A 166 -9.26 14.67 6.21
C ARG A 166 -10.15 15.04 5.02
N ASP A 167 -10.35 14.11 4.10
CA ASP A 167 -11.17 14.30 2.89
C ASP A 167 -12.64 14.02 3.19
N LYS A 168 -12.94 12.87 3.81
CA LYS A 168 -14.31 12.42 4.10
C LYS A 168 -14.40 11.68 5.42
N ARG A 169 -15.59 11.71 6.02
CA ARG A 169 -16.00 10.78 7.08
C ARG A 169 -16.88 9.70 6.46
N LEU A 170 -16.55 8.44 6.74
CA LEU A 170 -17.27 7.26 6.26
C LEU A 170 -17.99 6.64 7.47
N LEU A 171 -19.32 6.63 7.44
CA LEU A 171 -20.15 6.14 8.54
C LEU A 171 -20.10 4.60 8.59
N ARG A 172 -19.87 4.03 9.78
CA ARG A 172 -19.84 2.58 10.04
C ARG A 172 -19.01 1.80 9.01
N TYR A 173 -17.80 2.31 8.76
CA TYR A 173 -16.92 1.79 7.71
C TYR A 173 -16.26 0.47 8.11
N TYR A 174 -15.85 0.34 9.37
CA TYR A 174 -15.21 -0.86 9.90
C TYR A 174 -16.25 -1.87 10.39
N LEU A 175 -15.88 -3.16 10.43
CA LEU A 175 -16.79 -4.25 10.83
C LEU A 175 -17.30 -4.12 12.28
N ASN A 176 -16.52 -3.46 13.13
CA ASN A 176 -16.90 -3.13 14.50
C ASN A 176 -17.93 -1.97 14.58
N GLY A 177 -18.37 -1.42 13.45
CA GLY A 177 -19.32 -0.31 13.36
C GLY A 177 -18.71 1.07 13.58
N VAL A 178 -17.38 1.17 13.78
CA VAL A 178 -16.68 2.44 13.96
C VAL A 178 -16.55 3.16 12.61
N ASP A 179 -16.73 4.47 12.65
CA ASP A 179 -16.54 5.33 11.49
C ASP A 179 -15.05 5.41 11.09
N ALA A 180 -14.81 5.70 9.81
CA ALA A 180 -13.47 6.01 9.33
C ALA A 180 -13.36 7.47 8.90
N PHE A 181 -12.17 8.04 9.05
CA PHE A 181 -11.74 9.16 8.21
C PHE A 181 -11.03 8.61 6.97
N ARG A 182 -11.45 9.05 5.79
CA ARG A 182 -10.62 9.01 4.59
C ARG A 182 -9.66 10.17 4.64
N LEU A 183 -8.37 9.87 4.66
CA LEU A 183 -7.31 10.85 4.56
C LEU A 183 -6.76 10.88 3.14
N LYS A 184 -6.32 12.06 2.70
CA LYS A 184 -5.79 12.28 1.36
C LYS A 184 -4.58 13.21 1.38
N LEU A 185 -3.56 12.86 0.63
CA LEU A 185 -2.40 13.68 0.31
C LEU A 185 -2.43 13.98 -1.19
N TRP A 186 -2.43 15.26 -1.56
CA TRP A 186 -2.29 15.69 -2.95
C TRP A 186 -0.81 15.91 -3.26
N LEU A 187 -0.31 15.25 -4.31
CA LEU A 187 1.09 15.31 -4.71
C LEU A 187 1.27 16.25 -5.91
N THR A 188 0.39 16.14 -6.90
CA THR A 188 0.38 17.04 -8.05
C THR A 188 -0.52 18.24 -7.75
N SER A 189 0.08 19.38 -7.39
CA SER A 189 -0.58 20.68 -7.63
C SER A 189 -0.54 20.92 -9.13
N GLY A 190 -1.69 21.12 -9.77
CA GLY A 190 -1.82 21.40 -11.20
C GLY A 190 -1.17 22.73 -11.62
N ALA A 191 0.16 22.80 -11.64
CA ALA A 191 0.91 23.81 -12.35
C ALA A 191 1.67 23.13 -13.50
N SER A 192 1.29 23.46 -14.74
CA SER A 192 1.90 23.05 -16.02
C SER A 192 1.69 21.61 -16.50
N ARG A 193 0.45 21.29 -16.88
CA ARG A 193 0.25 20.52 -18.13
C ARG A 193 -0.24 21.49 -19.18
N SER A 194 0.68 22.12 -19.89
CA SER A 194 0.38 22.85 -21.12
C SER A 194 -0.16 21.84 -22.14
N PRO A 195 -1.30 22.10 -22.82
CA PRO A 195 -1.65 21.33 -24.00
C PRO A 195 -0.64 21.70 -25.09
N GLY A 196 0.11 20.69 -25.57
CA GLY A 196 0.87 20.78 -26.81
C GLY A 196 -0.05 20.69 -28.03
#